data_AF-A0A292YFP7-F1
#
_entry.id   AF-A0A292YFP7-F1
#
_cell.length_a   1.000
_cell.length_b   1.000
_cell.length_c   1.000
_cell.angle_alpha   90.00
_cell.angle_beta   90.00
_cell.angle_gamma   90.00
#
_symmetry.space_group_name_H-M   'P 1'
#
loop_
_entity.id
_entity.type
_entity.pdbx_description
1 polymer ?
#
loop_
_entity_poly.entity_id
_entity_poly.type
_entity_poly.pdbx_seq_one_letter_code
_entity_poly.pdbx_strand_id
1 'polypeptide(L)'
;MNFLEVLRLLEKKIPMDRSNRAHWLSYHTHMRSRTGMIHPFIKVLCQILTNINQTYPGYATIMAERISSYKGTQIDQFEQLLQLFAEVLVLNRALEVSDIIEGNKYLLSEPREREGVKNPEFRTIINGIPCAGEVKAPSLLEFQKDRPSSFQYTTRWPFTIDAKDQGTKTLLPLDNRIKDFLKSSQNKFKEYVKNNAFVNDFRLLFIVWDDFIYEPITALLHSASGLFTPNSFYVDKNGEPVKFPLVDGVIIIRHLQQFVLALQDRTLVHGLSHPFQLINPRTPCAFIQNPFGRSVPQVLLNTFNAVDPRSLPASEYQITDWVDWTTGISYTGLDQIPQELYPKIFETIRRATNREKRQLLEEKGKRLSIERGIPYRNLIKVGRNDPCPCGSGKKYKRCCL
;
A
#
# COMPACT_ATOMS: atom_id res chain seq x y z
N MET A 1 23.44 -9.05 -19.89
CA MET A 1 24.36 -8.21 -19.07
C MET A 1 24.64 -8.96 -17.78
N ASN A 2 25.90 -9.19 -17.43
CA ASN A 2 26.29 -9.85 -16.18
C ASN A 2 26.39 -8.85 -15.01
N PHE A 3 26.56 -9.35 -13.79
CA PHE A 3 26.63 -8.53 -12.58
C PHE A 3 27.64 -7.38 -12.64
N LEU A 4 28.86 -7.64 -13.14
CA LEU A 4 29.91 -6.63 -13.17
C LEU A 4 29.65 -5.55 -14.23
N GLU A 5 29.04 -5.93 -15.34
CA GLU A 5 28.59 -4.99 -16.37
C GLU A 5 27.49 -4.06 -15.84
N VAL A 6 26.50 -4.60 -15.10
CA VAL A 6 25.44 -3.80 -14.45
C VAL A 6 26.02 -2.85 -13.41
N LEU A 7 26.95 -3.33 -12.57
CA LEU A 7 27.62 -2.49 -11.58
C LEU A 7 28.38 -1.32 -12.25
N ARG A 8 29.20 -1.63 -13.26
CA ARG A 8 29.94 -0.60 -14.02
C ARG A 8 29.02 0.38 -14.72
N LEU A 9 27.86 -0.07 -15.18
CA LEU A 9 26.85 0.79 -15.80
C LEU A 9 26.31 1.81 -14.78
N LEU A 10 25.96 1.36 -13.57
CA LEU A 10 25.53 2.25 -12.49
C LEU A 10 26.65 3.21 -12.07
N GLU A 11 27.87 2.72 -11.86
CA GLU A 11 29.05 3.55 -11.52
C GLU A 11 29.32 4.64 -12.59
N LYS A 12 29.12 4.31 -13.87
CA LYS A 12 29.30 5.23 -14.99
C LYS A 12 28.20 6.29 -15.05
N LYS A 13 26.94 5.90 -14.84
CA LYS A 13 25.77 6.78 -14.94
C LYS A 13 25.59 7.67 -13.69
N ILE A 14 26.00 7.19 -12.53
CA ILE A 14 25.91 7.90 -11.24
C ILE A 14 27.31 8.37 -10.86
N PRO A 15 27.67 9.64 -11.09
CA PRO A 15 29.04 10.09 -10.90
C PRO A 15 29.45 10.10 -9.43
N MET A 16 30.74 9.83 -9.19
CA MET A 16 31.36 10.01 -7.88
C MET A 16 31.58 11.50 -7.64
N ASP A 17 30.68 12.14 -6.91
CA ASP A 17 30.88 13.51 -6.45
C ASP A 17 31.61 13.50 -5.09
N ARG A 18 32.75 14.18 -5.01
CA ARG A 18 33.53 14.30 -3.76
C ARG A 18 32.77 15.08 -2.68
N SER A 19 31.77 15.88 -3.05
CA SER A 19 30.90 16.63 -2.14
C SER A 19 29.57 15.94 -1.81
N ASN A 20 29.29 14.75 -2.36
CA ASN A 20 28.04 13.99 -2.21
C ASN A 20 26.76 14.74 -2.67
N ARG A 21 26.84 15.79 -3.50
CA ARG A 21 25.67 16.59 -3.92
C ARG A 21 25.10 16.21 -5.28
N ALA A 22 25.77 15.36 -6.06
CA ALA A 22 25.32 15.00 -7.39
C ALA A 22 24.16 13.98 -7.43
N HIS A 23 24.11 13.02 -6.51
CA HIS A 23 23.08 11.96 -6.48
C HIS A 23 23.05 11.23 -5.13
N TRP A 24 21.86 10.84 -4.65
CA TRP A 24 21.68 10.11 -3.38
C TRP A 24 22.49 8.80 -3.26
N LEU A 25 22.69 8.10 -4.37
CA LEU A 25 23.45 6.84 -4.43
C LEU A 25 24.95 7.00 -4.77
N SER A 26 25.48 8.23 -4.88
CA SER A 26 26.89 8.44 -5.26
C SER A 26 27.86 7.77 -4.28
N TYR A 27 27.58 7.82 -2.97
CA TYR A 27 28.38 7.10 -1.98
C TYR A 27 28.28 5.58 -2.17
N HIS A 28 27.06 5.06 -2.25
CA HIS A 28 26.77 3.62 -2.27
C HIS A 28 27.34 2.94 -3.52
N THR A 29 27.19 3.57 -4.69
CA THR A 29 27.68 3.03 -5.97
C THR A 29 29.20 3.01 -6.05
N HIS A 30 29.88 3.97 -5.43
CA HIS A 30 31.34 4.09 -5.45
C HIS A 30 32.03 3.60 -4.17
N MET A 31 31.32 2.94 -3.26
CA MET A 31 31.90 2.40 -2.02
C MET A 31 33.09 1.45 -2.31
N ARG A 32 33.01 0.69 -3.42
CA ARG A 32 34.04 -0.27 -3.83
C ARG A 32 35.37 0.39 -4.15
N SER A 33 35.37 1.56 -4.79
CA SER A 33 36.61 2.26 -5.14
C SER A 33 37.34 2.80 -3.90
N ARG A 34 36.60 3.02 -2.79
CA ARG A 34 37.16 3.53 -1.53
C ARG A 34 37.54 2.44 -0.54
N THR A 35 36.77 1.35 -0.48
CA THR A 35 36.87 0.32 0.58
C THR A 35 37.25 -1.07 0.06
N GLY A 36 37.24 -1.28 -1.25
CA GLY A 36 37.34 -2.61 -1.87
C GLY A 36 36.03 -3.42 -1.81
N MET A 37 35.01 -2.95 -1.07
CA MET A 37 33.74 -3.64 -0.89
C MET A 37 32.58 -2.97 -1.64
N ILE A 38 31.71 -3.76 -2.25
CA ILE A 38 30.46 -3.25 -2.86
C ILE A 38 29.43 -3.05 -1.75
N HIS A 39 28.78 -1.88 -1.73
CA HIS A 39 27.71 -1.60 -0.78
C HIS A 39 26.61 -2.68 -0.85
N PRO A 40 26.17 -3.27 0.29
CA PRO A 40 25.21 -4.38 0.29
C PRO A 40 23.93 -4.10 -0.51
N PHE A 41 23.34 -2.91 -0.35
CA PHE A 41 22.18 -2.48 -1.13
C PHE A 41 22.44 -2.52 -2.65
N ILE A 42 23.57 -1.96 -3.11
CA ILE A 42 23.92 -1.92 -4.53
C ILE A 42 24.24 -3.31 -5.06
N LYS A 43 24.90 -4.16 -4.26
CA LYS A 43 25.16 -5.56 -4.62
C LYS A 43 23.86 -6.29 -4.92
N VAL A 44 22.88 -6.20 -4.03
CA VAL A 44 21.57 -6.86 -4.19
C VAL A 44 20.79 -6.28 -5.36
N LEU A 45 20.79 -4.94 -5.51
CA LEU A 45 20.16 -4.28 -6.65
C LEU A 45 20.77 -4.77 -7.99
N CYS A 46 22.11 -4.78 -8.11
CA CYS A 46 22.79 -5.28 -9.31
C CYS A 46 22.47 -6.75 -9.61
N GLN A 47 22.37 -7.60 -8.58
CA GLN A 47 21.99 -9.02 -8.73
C GLN A 47 20.57 -9.13 -9.31
N ILE A 48 19.62 -8.39 -8.76
CA ILE A 48 18.22 -8.38 -9.24
C ILE A 48 18.13 -7.85 -10.66
N LEU A 49 18.77 -6.71 -10.96
CA LEU A 49 18.78 -6.14 -12.30
C LEU A 49 19.41 -7.10 -13.32
N THR A 50 20.45 -7.84 -12.92
CA THR A 50 21.08 -8.88 -13.75
C THR A 50 20.08 -10.00 -14.05
N ASN A 51 19.41 -10.53 -13.02
CA ASN A 51 18.45 -11.63 -13.16
C ASN A 51 17.26 -11.23 -14.04
N ILE A 52 16.69 -10.03 -13.81
CA ILE A 52 15.59 -9.53 -14.64
C ILE A 52 16.06 -9.33 -16.08
N ASN A 53 17.27 -8.79 -16.29
CA ASN A 53 17.82 -8.59 -17.63
C ASN A 53 18.11 -9.90 -18.38
N GLN A 54 18.28 -11.03 -17.71
CA GLN A 54 18.39 -12.33 -18.37
C GLN A 54 17.05 -12.76 -18.99
N THR A 55 15.94 -12.40 -18.33
CA THR A 55 14.58 -12.70 -18.81
C THR A 55 14.07 -11.64 -19.79
N TYR A 56 14.38 -10.37 -19.53
CA TYR A 56 13.97 -9.22 -20.33
C TYR A 56 15.20 -8.37 -20.70
N PRO A 57 15.90 -8.70 -21.81
CA PRO A 57 17.10 -7.98 -22.22
C PRO A 57 16.86 -6.47 -22.39
N GLY A 58 17.75 -5.66 -21.81
CA GLY A 58 17.67 -4.20 -21.84
C GLY A 58 17.09 -3.58 -20.56
N TYR A 59 16.43 -4.38 -19.71
CA TYR A 59 15.86 -3.90 -18.44
C TYR A 59 16.90 -3.20 -17.56
N ALA A 60 18.09 -3.81 -17.39
CA ALA A 60 19.13 -3.23 -16.53
C ALA A 60 19.60 -1.86 -17.06
N THR A 61 19.66 -1.68 -18.39
CA THR A 61 20.01 -0.39 -18.99
C THR A 61 18.94 0.65 -18.70
N ILE A 62 17.67 0.32 -18.98
CA ILE A 62 16.53 1.22 -18.74
C ILE A 62 16.47 1.63 -17.27
N MET A 63 16.60 0.68 -16.35
CA MET A 63 16.56 0.97 -14.92
C MET A 63 17.77 1.79 -14.45
N ALA A 64 18.98 1.50 -14.92
CA ALA A 64 20.14 2.31 -14.61
C ALA A 64 19.97 3.76 -15.08
N GLU A 65 19.36 3.96 -16.25
CA GLU A 65 19.03 5.29 -16.79
C GLU A 65 18.00 6.01 -15.92
N ARG A 66 16.88 5.35 -15.58
CA ARG A 66 15.85 5.89 -14.69
C ARG A 66 16.43 6.29 -13.33
N ILE A 67 17.21 5.40 -12.70
CA ILE A 67 17.86 5.70 -11.41
C ILE A 67 18.75 6.94 -11.54
N SER A 68 19.65 6.95 -12.52
CA SER A 68 20.60 8.07 -12.70
C SER A 68 19.97 9.41 -13.10
N SER A 69 18.72 9.39 -13.57
CA SER A 69 18.03 10.61 -13.99
C SER A 69 17.64 11.52 -12.82
N TYR A 70 17.48 10.96 -11.61
CA TYR A 70 17.12 11.70 -10.40
C TYR A 70 18.34 12.35 -9.74
N LYS A 71 18.84 13.41 -10.39
CA LYS A 71 20.04 14.15 -9.97
C LYS A 71 19.76 15.02 -8.74
N GLY A 72 20.78 15.20 -7.91
CA GLY A 72 20.73 16.00 -6.70
C GLY A 72 20.44 15.17 -5.45
N THR A 73 20.26 15.88 -4.33
CA THR A 73 20.02 15.30 -3.00
C THR A 73 18.80 15.92 -2.33
N GLN A 74 17.82 16.36 -3.11
CA GLN A 74 16.54 16.83 -2.59
C GLN A 74 15.65 15.63 -2.21
N ILE A 75 14.71 15.85 -1.28
CA ILE A 75 13.87 14.80 -0.71
C ILE A 75 12.94 14.18 -1.75
N ASP A 76 12.33 15.01 -2.60
CA ASP A 76 11.49 14.58 -3.71
C ASP A 76 12.22 13.61 -4.65
N GLN A 77 13.49 13.88 -4.97
CA GLN A 77 14.33 13.00 -5.78
C GLN A 77 14.56 11.66 -5.08
N PHE A 78 14.73 11.65 -3.76
CA PHE A 78 14.87 10.42 -3.00
C PHE A 78 13.58 9.59 -3.01
N GLU A 79 12.42 10.24 -2.89
CA GLU A 79 11.13 9.55 -2.97
C GLU A 79 10.88 8.95 -4.36
N GLN A 80 11.33 9.60 -5.43
CA GLN A 80 11.32 9.01 -6.77
C GLN A 80 12.21 7.75 -6.85
N LEU A 81 13.37 7.74 -6.20
CA LEU A 81 14.20 6.54 -6.09
C LEU A 81 13.49 5.44 -5.29
N LEU A 82 12.79 5.78 -4.20
CA LEU A 82 12.00 4.81 -3.43
C LEU A 82 10.88 4.18 -4.28
N GLN A 83 10.21 4.95 -5.15
CA GLN A 83 9.26 4.44 -6.14
C GLN A 83 9.92 3.45 -7.11
N LEU A 84 11.12 3.77 -7.65
CA LEU A 84 11.84 2.82 -8.50
C LEU A 84 12.22 1.53 -7.76
N PHE A 85 12.66 1.64 -6.51
CA PHE A 85 13.01 0.46 -5.72
C PHE A 85 11.78 -0.39 -5.37
N ALA A 86 10.63 0.24 -5.14
CA ALA A 86 9.34 -0.45 -4.98
C ALA A 86 8.96 -1.22 -6.26
N GLU A 87 9.11 -0.61 -7.44
CA GLU A 87 8.90 -1.29 -8.73
C GLU A 87 9.82 -2.52 -8.86
N VAL A 88 11.12 -2.35 -8.61
CA VAL A 88 12.11 -3.44 -8.68
C VAL A 88 11.80 -4.55 -7.66
N LEU A 89 11.36 -4.21 -6.45
CA LEU A 89 10.97 -5.16 -5.41
C LEU A 89 9.82 -6.07 -5.87
N VAL A 90 8.74 -5.47 -6.35
CA VAL A 90 7.56 -6.23 -6.79
C VAL A 90 7.88 -7.01 -8.06
N LEU A 91 8.62 -6.42 -9.00
CA LEU A 91 8.99 -7.06 -10.25
C LEU A 91 9.91 -8.26 -10.02
N ASN A 92 10.88 -8.15 -9.12
CA ASN A 92 11.74 -9.25 -8.71
C ASN A 92 10.90 -10.41 -8.18
N ARG A 93 9.92 -10.13 -7.31
CA ARG A 93 9.03 -11.17 -6.81
C ARG A 93 8.17 -11.79 -7.92
N ALA A 94 7.62 -10.96 -8.81
CA ALA A 94 6.83 -11.43 -9.95
C ALA A 94 7.63 -12.35 -10.88
N LEU A 95 8.94 -12.09 -11.05
CA LEU A 95 9.84 -12.97 -11.77
C LEU A 95 10.18 -14.25 -10.98
N GLU A 96 10.42 -14.15 -9.68
CA GLU A 96 10.74 -15.32 -8.84
C GLU A 96 9.70 -16.43 -8.95
N VAL A 97 8.44 -16.02 -9.09
CA VAL A 97 7.26 -16.90 -9.02
C VAL A 97 6.58 -17.11 -10.37
N SER A 98 7.14 -16.57 -11.44
CA SER A 98 6.55 -16.73 -12.76
C SER A 98 6.75 -18.13 -13.31
N ASP A 99 5.81 -18.52 -14.17
CA ASP A 99 5.88 -19.76 -14.92
C ASP A 99 7.05 -19.74 -15.90
N ILE A 100 7.53 -20.94 -16.21
CA ILE A 100 8.54 -21.15 -17.23
C ILE A 100 7.82 -21.44 -18.55
N ILE A 101 8.06 -20.61 -19.55
CA ILE A 101 7.54 -20.72 -20.91
C ILE A 101 8.74 -20.87 -21.84
N GLU A 102 8.74 -21.91 -22.67
CA GLU A 102 9.85 -22.21 -23.60
C GLU A 102 11.22 -22.25 -22.90
N GLY A 103 11.26 -22.84 -21.70
CA GLY A 103 12.48 -22.99 -20.90
C GLY A 103 12.94 -21.75 -20.15
N ASN A 104 12.24 -20.61 -20.27
CA ASN A 104 12.59 -19.37 -19.59
C ASN A 104 11.45 -18.87 -18.71
N LYS A 105 11.78 -18.20 -17.61
CA LYS A 105 10.78 -17.52 -16.80
C LYS A 105 10.05 -16.47 -17.63
N TYR A 106 8.75 -16.32 -17.43
CA TYR A 106 7.95 -15.36 -18.19
C TYR A 106 7.78 -14.04 -17.44
N LEU A 107 8.18 -12.92 -18.05
CA LEU A 107 7.96 -11.57 -17.53
C LEU A 107 8.02 -10.57 -18.68
N LEU A 108 7.04 -9.68 -18.77
CA LEU A 108 7.09 -8.49 -19.62
C LEU A 108 7.15 -7.25 -18.72
N SER A 109 8.20 -6.45 -18.86
CA SER A 109 8.31 -5.14 -18.20
C SER A 109 7.66 -4.08 -19.08
N GLU A 110 6.82 -3.23 -18.49
CA GLU A 110 6.06 -2.20 -19.21
C GLU A 110 5.48 -2.70 -20.55
N PRO A 111 4.55 -3.67 -20.56
CA PRO A 111 4.01 -4.23 -21.81
C PRO A 111 3.26 -3.15 -22.60
N ARG A 112 3.91 -2.54 -23.60
CA ARG A 112 3.32 -1.51 -24.47
C ARG A 112 3.04 -2.09 -25.86
N GLU A 113 1.86 -1.79 -26.41
CA GLU A 113 1.60 -1.99 -27.84
C GLU A 113 2.24 -0.90 -28.71
N ARG A 114 2.39 0.32 -28.18
CA ARG A 114 2.92 1.49 -28.90
C ARG A 114 3.72 2.39 -27.95
N GLU A 115 4.71 3.07 -28.51
CA GLU A 115 5.55 4.02 -27.78
C GLU A 115 4.70 5.18 -27.20
N GLY A 116 4.98 5.61 -25.98
CA GLY A 116 4.27 6.71 -25.29
C GLY A 116 2.96 6.35 -24.56
N VAL A 117 2.48 5.09 -24.65
CA VAL A 117 1.26 4.65 -23.94
C VAL A 117 1.59 4.19 -22.51
N LYS A 118 0.87 4.73 -21.53
CA LYS A 118 1.00 4.35 -20.11
C LYS A 118 0.44 2.95 -19.90
N ASN A 119 1.29 2.02 -19.46
CA ASN A 119 0.96 0.62 -19.19
C ASN A 119 1.30 0.26 -17.73
N PRO A 120 0.77 -0.85 -17.20
CA PRO A 120 1.23 -1.39 -15.93
C PRO A 120 2.73 -1.65 -15.95
N GLU A 121 3.34 -1.68 -14.76
CA GLU A 121 4.78 -1.91 -14.62
C GLU A 121 5.21 -3.27 -15.16
N PHE A 122 4.32 -4.28 -15.06
CA PHE A 122 4.60 -5.60 -15.62
C PHE A 122 3.38 -6.43 -15.97
N ARG A 123 3.65 -7.49 -16.75
CA ARG A 123 2.80 -8.67 -16.94
C ARG A 123 3.62 -9.93 -16.67
N THR A 124 3.00 -10.92 -16.04
CA THR A 124 3.57 -12.26 -15.81
C THR A 124 2.47 -13.32 -15.86
N ILE A 125 2.85 -14.60 -15.80
CA ILE A 125 1.95 -15.74 -15.67
C ILE A 125 2.39 -16.52 -14.44
N ILE A 126 1.47 -16.82 -13.54
CA ILE A 126 1.74 -17.52 -12.27
C ILE A 126 0.75 -18.68 -12.15
N ASN A 127 1.25 -19.91 -12.15
CA ASN A 127 0.45 -21.14 -12.12
C ASN A 127 -0.64 -21.15 -13.20
N GLY A 128 -0.28 -20.79 -14.44
CA GLY A 128 -1.19 -20.67 -15.59
C GLY A 128 -2.11 -19.46 -15.57
N ILE A 129 -2.05 -18.62 -14.53
CA ILE A 129 -2.92 -17.46 -14.37
C ILE A 129 -2.15 -16.21 -14.80
N PRO A 130 -2.55 -15.55 -15.92
CA PRO A 130 -1.91 -14.31 -16.32
C PRO A 130 -2.33 -13.17 -15.39
N CYS A 131 -1.36 -12.34 -15.01
CA CYS A 131 -1.61 -11.14 -14.22
C CYS A 131 -0.68 -9.99 -14.60
N ALA A 132 -1.19 -8.77 -14.45
CA ALA A 132 -0.47 -7.52 -14.60
C ALA A 132 -0.44 -6.77 -13.27
N GLY A 133 0.67 -6.09 -13.01
CA GLY A 133 0.88 -5.32 -11.78
C GLY A 133 1.21 -3.87 -12.05
N GLU A 134 0.49 -2.97 -11.36
CA GLU A 134 0.87 -1.57 -11.23
C GLU A 134 1.47 -1.35 -9.84
N VAL A 135 2.62 -0.66 -9.74
CA VAL A 135 3.32 -0.46 -8.46
C VAL A 135 3.33 1.01 -8.09
N LYS A 136 2.97 1.32 -6.84
CA LYS A 136 2.92 2.68 -6.30
C LYS A 136 3.58 2.76 -4.93
N ALA A 137 4.37 3.80 -4.73
CA ALA A 137 4.94 4.23 -3.47
C ALA A 137 4.59 5.70 -3.22
N PRO A 138 4.12 6.07 -2.03
CA PRO A 138 3.85 7.46 -1.67
C PRO A 138 5.10 8.29 -1.33
N SER A 139 4.97 9.60 -1.50
CA SER A 139 5.90 10.61 -0.98
C SER A 139 5.69 10.87 0.52
N LEU A 140 6.26 10.06 1.41
CA LEU A 140 6.00 10.13 2.86
C LEU A 140 7.01 10.96 3.68
N LEU A 141 8.19 11.29 3.16
CA LEU A 141 9.30 11.74 3.99
C LEU A 141 9.05 13.10 4.64
N GLU A 142 8.42 14.03 3.94
CA GLU A 142 8.01 15.32 4.55
C GLU A 142 6.93 15.11 5.61
N PHE A 143 5.94 14.28 5.32
CA PHE A 143 4.85 13.96 6.25
C PHE A 143 5.39 13.30 7.54
N GLN A 144 6.38 12.42 7.42
CA GLN A 144 7.00 11.72 8.53
C GLN A 144 7.77 12.64 9.48
N LYS A 145 8.25 13.81 9.04
CA LYS A 145 8.91 14.78 9.93
C LYS A 145 7.96 15.34 10.98
N ASP A 146 6.70 15.50 10.61
CA ASP A 146 5.67 16.08 11.47
C ASP A 146 4.97 15.04 12.34
N ARG A 147 4.98 13.77 11.92
CA ARG A 147 4.26 12.68 12.60
C ARG A 147 4.59 12.56 14.10
N PRO A 148 5.84 12.64 14.58
CA PRO A 148 6.15 12.46 16.00
C PRO A 148 5.58 13.55 16.93
N SER A 149 5.31 14.74 16.40
CA SER A 149 4.83 15.91 17.17
C SER A 149 3.41 16.32 16.81
N SER A 150 2.68 15.45 16.10
CA SER A 150 1.35 15.73 15.59
C SER A 150 0.36 14.64 15.94
N PHE A 151 -0.90 15.05 16.07
CA PHE A 151 -2.02 14.15 16.17
C PHE A 151 -2.58 13.84 14.77
N GLN A 152 -2.96 12.59 14.46
CA GLN A 152 -3.53 12.24 13.15
C GLN A 152 -4.84 11.45 13.28
N TYR A 153 -5.81 11.82 12.43
CA TYR A 153 -6.96 10.99 12.07
C TYR A 153 -6.70 10.38 10.69
N THR A 154 -6.87 9.07 10.52
CA THR A 154 -6.68 8.41 9.22
C THR A 154 -7.94 8.33 8.35
N THR A 155 -9.07 8.75 8.90
CA THR A 155 -10.39 8.68 8.26
C THR A 155 -10.97 10.07 8.07
N ARG A 156 -11.68 10.29 6.96
CA ARG A 156 -12.53 11.48 6.77
C ARG A 156 -13.82 11.33 7.57
N TRP A 157 -13.85 11.91 8.77
CA TRP A 157 -15.03 11.87 9.63
C TRP A 157 -15.47 13.29 10.02
N PRO A 158 -16.78 13.61 10.04
CA PRO A 158 -17.28 14.97 10.33
C PRO A 158 -17.04 15.45 11.77
N PHE A 159 -16.61 14.57 12.67
CA PHE A 159 -16.19 14.91 14.03
C PHE A 159 -14.68 14.76 14.19
N THR A 160 -13.92 15.55 13.45
CA THR A 160 -12.52 15.83 13.80
C THR A 160 -12.53 16.74 15.02
N ILE A 161 -11.94 16.32 16.14
CA ILE A 161 -11.67 17.27 17.22
C ILE A 161 -10.64 18.23 16.65
N ASP A 162 -10.99 19.50 16.58
CA ASP A 162 -10.10 20.56 16.14
C ASP A 162 -9.07 20.77 17.25
N ALA A 163 -8.05 19.90 17.30
CA ALA A 163 -6.97 20.00 18.28
C ALA A 163 -6.08 21.24 18.02
N LYS A 164 -6.33 21.96 16.91
CA LYS A 164 -5.75 23.28 16.63
C LYS A 164 -6.03 24.28 17.75
N ASP A 165 -7.22 24.24 18.34
CA ASP A 165 -7.61 25.14 19.43
C ASP A 165 -6.78 24.89 20.71
N GLN A 166 -6.04 23.77 20.79
CA GLN A 166 -5.19 23.41 21.93
C GLN A 166 -3.69 23.38 21.60
N GLY A 167 -3.28 23.93 20.44
CA GLY A 167 -1.86 24.07 20.09
C GLY A 167 -1.20 22.79 19.52
N THR A 168 -1.93 21.69 19.37
CA THR A 168 -1.41 20.45 18.75
C THR A 168 -1.60 20.49 17.23
N LYS A 169 -0.51 20.24 16.49
CA LYS A 169 -0.58 20.11 15.03
C LYS A 169 -1.39 18.86 14.67
N THR A 170 -2.42 19.04 13.83
CA THR A 170 -3.26 17.94 13.33
C THR A 170 -2.87 17.59 11.90
N LEU A 171 -2.55 16.32 11.65
CA LEU A 171 -2.29 15.77 10.33
C LEU A 171 -3.57 15.22 9.70
N LEU A 172 -3.72 15.48 8.39
CA LEU A 172 -4.85 15.00 7.61
C LEU A 172 -4.63 13.55 7.15
N PRO A 173 -5.72 12.81 6.86
CA PRO A 173 -5.65 11.52 6.20
C PRO A 173 -4.85 11.56 4.90
N LEU A 174 -4.08 10.50 4.63
CA LEU A 174 -3.33 10.30 3.39
C LEU A 174 -4.14 9.61 2.28
N ASP A 175 -5.45 9.48 2.47
CA ASP A 175 -6.39 8.77 1.59
C ASP A 175 -6.46 9.31 0.15
N ASN A 176 -6.20 10.61 -0.05
CA ASN A 176 -6.09 11.23 -1.36
C ASN A 176 -5.01 10.55 -2.22
N ARG A 177 -3.90 10.12 -1.61
CA ARG A 177 -2.81 9.42 -2.33
C ARG A 177 -3.29 8.08 -2.86
N ILE A 178 -4.09 7.36 -2.08
CA ILE A 178 -4.66 6.06 -2.45
C ILE A 178 -5.68 6.22 -3.57
N LYS A 179 -6.52 7.25 -3.49
CA LYS A 179 -7.43 7.63 -4.58
C LYS A 179 -6.67 7.91 -5.88
N ASP A 180 -5.59 8.70 -5.81
CA ASP A 180 -4.80 9.04 -6.99
C ASP A 180 -4.06 7.81 -7.57
N PHE A 181 -3.61 6.88 -6.71
CA PHE A 181 -3.08 5.59 -7.13
C PHE A 181 -4.11 4.73 -7.86
N LEU A 182 -5.33 4.60 -7.34
CA LEU A 182 -6.41 3.86 -8.00
C LEU A 182 -6.77 4.50 -9.34
N LYS A 183 -6.87 5.83 -9.40
CA LYS A 183 -7.14 6.57 -10.65
C LYS A 183 -6.03 6.35 -11.68
N SER A 184 -4.76 6.44 -11.28
CA SER A 184 -3.61 6.16 -12.14
C SER A 184 -3.66 4.73 -12.68
N SER A 185 -3.93 3.76 -11.81
CA SER A 185 -3.96 2.33 -12.14
C SER A 185 -5.10 2.00 -13.10
N GLN A 186 -6.30 2.49 -12.81
CA GLN A 186 -7.48 2.34 -13.67
C GLN A 186 -7.21 2.86 -15.09
N ASN A 187 -6.54 4.01 -15.22
CA ASN A 187 -6.20 4.58 -16.52
C ASN A 187 -5.16 3.74 -17.28
N LYS A 188 -4.10 3.28 -16.60
CA LYS A 188 -3.10 2.38 -17.19
C LYS A 188 -3.73 1.05 -17.63
N PHE A 189 -4.57 0.46 -16.78
CA PHE A 189 -5.26 -0.78 -17.10
C PHE A 189 -6.28 -0.60 -18.23
N LYS A 190 -6.90 0.58 -18.37
CA LYS A 190 -7.79 0.89 -19.50
C LYS A 190 -7.06 0.86 -20.85
N GLU A 191 -5.84 1.38 -20.89
CA GLU A 191 -5.00 1.30 -22.08
C GLU A 191 -4.48 -0.13 -22.32
N TYR A 192 -4.06 -0.81 -21.24
CA TYR A 192 -3.54 -2.17 -21.28
C TYR A 192 -4.51 -3.20 -21.89
N VAL A 193 -5.79 -3.14 -21.50
CA VAL A 193 -6.81 -4.09 -21.99
C VAL A 193 -7.28 -3.82 -23.41
N LYS A 194 -6.76 -2.78 -24.09
CA LYS A 194 -6.96 -2.62 -25.54
C LYS A 194 -6.26 -3.74 -26.32
N ASN A 195 -5.22 -4.34 -25.74
CA ASN A 195 -4.63 -5.56 -26.27
C ASN A 195 -5.53 -6.76 -25.95
N ASN A 196 -6.09 -7.37 -27.00
CA ASN A 196 -6.99 -8.52 -26.86
C ASN A 196 -6.35 -9.71 -26.14
N ALA A 197 -5.03 -9.88 -26.20
CA ALA A 197 -4.32 -10.95 -25.50
C ALA A 197 -4.28 -10.74 -23.97
N PHE A 198 -4.54 -9.52 -23.49
CA PHE A 198 -4.38 -9.13 -22.08
C PHE A 198 -5.70 -8.88 -21.35
N VAL A 199 -6.83 -8.91 -22.05
CA VAL A 199 -8.18 -8.62 -21.50
C VAL A 199 -8.49 -9.48 -20.26
N ASN A 200 -8.05 -10.73 -20.29
CA ASN A 200 -8.32 -11.72 -19.25
C ASN A 200 -7.33 -11.70 -18.09
N ASP A 201 -6.21 -11.00 -18.20
CA ASP A 201 -5.18 -10.94 -17.15
C ASP A 201 -5.72 -10.30 -15.87
N PHE A 202 -5.48 -10.88 -14.70
CA PHE A 202 -5.78 -10.25 -13.41
C PHE A 202 -4.93 -8.99 -13.20
N ARG A 203 -5.53 -7.90 -12.73
CA ARG A 203 -4.90 -6.57 -12.66
C ARG A 203 -4.80 -6.13 -11.21
N LEU A 204 -3.59 -6.19 -10.66
CA LEU A 204 -3.32 -5.93 -9.26
C LEU A 204 -2.61 -4.58 -9.10
N LEU A 205 -3.08 -3.78 -8.14
CA LEU A 205 -2.37 -2.59 -7.68
C LEU A 205 -1.53 -2.97 -6.45
N PHE A 206 -0.22 -2.82 -6.56
CA PHE A 206 0.73 -2.98 -5.47
C PHE A 206 1.02 -1.60 -4.86
N ILE A 207 0.73 -1.42 -3.58
CA ILE A 207 1.03 -0.19 -2.83
C ILE A 207 2.15 -0.53 -1.84
N VAL A 208 3.37 -0.07 -2.11
CA VAL A 208 4.50 -0.20 -1.21
C VAL A 208 4.49 0.99 -0.26
N TRP A 209 4.23 0.75 1.01
CA TRP A 209 4.05 1.75 2.05
C TRP A 209 5.14 1.61 3.14
N ASP A 210 5.12 2.51 4.12
CA ASP A 210 5.92 2.38 5.34
C ASP A 210 5.21 1.50 6.38
N ASP A 211 5.67 1.53 7.64
CA ASP A 211 5.14 0.70 8.72
C ASP A 211 3.66 1.00 9.06
N PHE A 212 3.15 2.17 8.67
CA PHE A 212 1.79 2.64 8.92
C PHE A 212 0.79 2.14 7.84
N ILE A 213 0.87 0.86 7.46
CA ILE A 213 0.01 0.25 6.41
C ILE A 213 -1.49 0.29 6.71
N TYR A 214 -1.90 0.57 7.95
CA TYR A 214 -3.31 0.80 8.26
C TYR A 214 -3.85 2.05 7.55
N GLU A 215 -3.03 3.06 7.24
CA GLU A 215 -3.46 4.24 6.49
C GLU A 215 -4.07 3.91 5.12
N PRO A 216 -3.38 3.16 4.23
CA PRO A 216 -3.98 2.72 2.98
C PRO A 216 -5.14 1.73 3.17
N ILE A 217 -5.11 0.88 4.21
CA ILE A 217 -6.21 -0.05 4.51
C ILE A 217 -7.48 0.72 4.86
N THR A 218 -7.39 1.68 5.78
CA THR A 218 -8.48 2.58 6.19
C THR A 218 -9.01 3.37 5.00
N ALA A 219 -8.13 3.93 4.17
CA ALA A 219 -8.54 4.68 2.97
C ALA A 219 -9.37 3.85 1.99
N LEU A 220 -9.19 2.52 1.95
CA LEU A 220 -9.94 1.61 1.09
C LEU A 220 -11.21 1.08 1.76
N LEU A 221 -11.14 0.66 3.02
CA LEU A 221 -12.16 -0.17 3.66
C LEU A 221 -13.05 0.52 4.69
N HIS A 222 -12.68 1.71 5.18
CA HIS A 222 -13.42 2.34 6.26
C HIS A 222 -14.89 2.57 5.87
N SER A 223 -15.85 2.13 6.70
CA SER A 223 -17.26 2.04 6.27
C SER A 223 -17.87 3.39 5.86
N ALA A 224 -17.40 4.49 6.44
CA ALA A 224 -17.97 5.82 6.24
C ALA A 224 -17.29 6.69 5.19
N SER A 225 -16.11 6.30 4.70
CA SER A 225 -15.39 7.11 3.71
C SER A 225 -14.55 6.28 2.73
N GLY A 226 -14.36 4.99 2.96
CA GLY A 226 -13.42 4.14 2.23
C GLY A 226 -13.77 4.02 0.75
N LEU A 227 -12.73 4.04 -0.09
CA LEU A 227 -12.84 4.07 -1.56
C LEU A 227 -13.56 2.84 -2.16
N PHE A 228 -13.59 1.72 -1.44
CA PHE A 228 -14.29 0.50 -1.83
C PHE A 228 -15.62 0.30 -1.10
N THR A 229 -16.18 1.37 -0.52
CA THR A 229 -17.45 1.32 0.21
C THR A 229 -18.51 2.20 -0.46
N PRO A 230 -19.81 1.97 -0.18
CA PRO A 230 -20.88 2.83 -0.67
C PRO A 230 -20.77 4.30 -0.20
N ASN A 231 -20.04 4.55 0.88
CA ASN A 231 -19.83 5.90 1.43
C ASN A 231 -18.48 6.50 1.01
N SER A 232 -17.93 6.09 -0.14
CA SER A 232 -16.65 6.58 -0.64
C SER A 232 -16.59 8.11 -0.64
N PHE A 233 -15.49 8.68 -0.12
CA PHE A 233 -15.27 10.13 -0.19
C PHE A 233 -15.03 10.63 -1.61
N TYR A 234 -14.76 9.73 -2.57
CA TYR A 234 -14.53 10.07 -3.96
C TYR A 234 -15.77 9.76 -4.79
N VAL A 235 -16.55 10.80 -5.07
CA VAL A 235 -17.80 10.74 -5.82
C VAL A 235 -17.71 11.44 -7.17
N ASP A 236 -18.56 11.03 -8.10
CA ASP A 236 -18.71 11.66 -9.40
C ASP A 236 -19.60 12.93 -9.33
N LYS A 237 -19.93 13.49 -10.50
CA LYS A 237 -20.76 14.71 -10.59
C LYS A 237 -22.20 14.52 -10.08
N ASN A 238 -22.66 13.28 -9.98
CA ASN A 238 -23.99 12.94 -9.51
C ASN A 238 -24.00 12.59 -8.01
N GLY A 239 -22.84 12.61 -7.35
CA GLY A 239 -22.69 12.22 -5.95
C GLY A 239 -22.54 10.72 -5.73
N GLU A 240 -22.38 9.92 -6.80
CA GLU A 240 -22.21 8.47 -6.69
C GLU A 240 -20.72 8.10 -6.52
N PRO A 241 -20.39 7.08 -5.71
CA PRO A 241 -19.02 6.60 -5.54
C PRO A 241 -18.35 6.25 -6.88
N VAL A 242 -17.17 6.81 -7.14
CA VAL A 242 -16.38 6.46 -8.33
C VAL A 242 -15.81 5.06 -8.16
N LYS A 243 -16.03 4.22 -9.16
CA LYS A 243 -15.61 2.81 -9.18
C LYS A 243 -14.34 2.62 -10.01
N PHE A 244 -13.57 1.58 -9.68
CA PHE A 244 -12.33 1.21 -10.36
C PHE A 244 -12.39 -0.23 -10.92
N PRO A 245 -13.28 -0.54 -11.87
CA PRO A 245 -13.57 -1.92 -12.27
C PRO A 245 -12.41 -2.66 -12.96
N LEU A 246 -11.36 -1.95 -13.40
CA LEU A 246 -10.19 -2.57 -14.01
C LEU A 246 -9.10 -2.90 -12.99
N VAL A 247 -9.25 -2.50 -11.73
CA VAL A 247 -8.37 -2.93 -10.63
C VAL A 247 -9.06 -4.09 -9.94
N ASP A 248 -8.52 -5.31 -10.04
CA ASP A 248 -9.16 -6.50 -9.44
C ASP A 248 -8.91 -6.58 -7.93
N GLY A 249 -7.76 -6.10 -7.45
CA GLY A 249 -7.46 -6.02 -6.03
C GLY A 249 -6.21 -5.19 -5.74
N VAL A 250 -6.00 -4.91 -4.45
CA VAL A 250 -4.87 -4.11 -3.96
C VAL A 250 -4.04 -4.95 -3.00
N ILE A 251 -2.73 -5.03 -3.25
CA ILE A 251 -1.76 -5.64 -2.34
C ILE A 251 -0.93 -4.52 -1.71
N ILE A 252 -1.01 -4.37 -0.39
CA ILE A 252 -0.28 -3.36 0.39
C ILE A 252 0.93 -4.03 1.04
N ILE A 253 2.11 -3.45 0.83
CA ILE A 253 3.40 -4.03 1.19
C ILE A 253 4.11 -3.07 2.16
N ARG A 254 4.39 -3.53 3.39
CA ARG A 254 5.16 -2.78 4.40
C ARG A 254 6.66 -2.88 4.09
N HIS A 255 7.23 -1.90 3.37
CA HIS A 255 8.63 -2.06 2.91
C HIS A 255 9.45 -0.79 2.70
N LEU A 256 8.84 0.39 2.57
CA LEU A 256 9.61 1.62 2.26
C LEU A 256 10.68 1.92 3.30
N GLN A 257 10.38 1.69 4.58
CA GLN A 257 11.34 1.88 5.68
C GLN A 257 12.59 1.01 5.53
N GLN A 258 12.47 -0.19 4.94
CA GLN A 258 13.60 -1.10 4.75
C GLN A 258 14.63 -0.53 3.76
N PHE A 259 14.17 0.16 2.72
CA PHE A 259 15.07 0.85 1.79
C PHE A 259 15.80 2.00 2.47
N VAL A 260 15.09 2.80 3.27
CA VAL A 260 15.68 3.92 4.01
C VAL A 260 16.74 3.41 5.00
N LEU A 261 16.42 2.38 5.78
CA LEU A 261 17.36 1.76 6.73
C LEU A 261 18.61 1.22 6.01
N ALA A 262 18.43 0.48 4.92
CA ALA A 262 19.55 -0.11 4.19
C ALA A 262 20.47 0.94 3.54
N LEU A 263 19.92 2.08 3.09
CA LEU A 263 20.71 3.18 2.52
C LEU A 263 21.35 4.06 3.60
N GLN A 264 20.91 3.96 4.84
CA GLN A 264 21.54 4.58 6.01
C GLN A 264 22.56 3.66 6.70
N ASP A 265 22.90 2.51 6.10
CA ASP A 265 23.76 1.48 6.70
C ASP A 265 23.22 0.96 8.05
N ARG A 266 21.89 0.98 8.24
CA ARG A 266 21.21 0.45 9.42
C ARG A 266 20.71 -0.96 9.17
N THR A 267 20.63 -1.73 10.25
CA THR A 267 20.08 -3.10 10.23
C THR A 267 18.62 -3.09 9.76
N LEU A 268 18.29 -4.01 8.86
CA LEU A 268 16.92 -4.26 8.44
C LEU A 268 16.09 -4.80 9.60
N VAL A 269 14.80 -4.48 9.60
CA VAL A 269 13.88 -4.97 10.64
C VAL A 269 13.03 -6.13 10.12
N HIS A 270 12.23 -6.71 11.01
CA HIS A 270 11.32 -7.82 10.72
C HIS A 270 12.00 -9.09 10.14
N GLY A 271 13.32 -9.25 10.33
CA GLY A 271 14.06 -10.46 9.94
C GLY A 271 14.35 -10.59 8.45
N LEU A 272 14.36 -9.48 7.70
CA LEU A 272 14.76 -9.49 6.29
C LEU A 272 16.26 -9.77 6.13
N SER A 273 16.61 -10.60 5.15
CA SER A 273 18.00 -10.92 4.83
C SER A 273 18.66 -9.89 3.90
N HIS A 274 17.87 -9.20 3.07
CA HIS A 274 18.33 -8.18 2.15
C HIS A 274 17.20 -7.15 1.85
N PRO A 275 17.52 -5.94 1.37
CA PRO A 275 16.54 -4.85 1.26
C PRO A 275 15.44 -5.06 0.20
N PHE A 276 15.60 -6.04 -0.69
CA PHE A 276 14.65 -6.33 -1.78
C PHE A 276 13.90 -7.67 -1.57
N GLN A 277 13.81 -8.15 -0.33
CA GLN A 277 13.08 -9.37 -0.01
C GLN A 277 11.60 -9.04 0.28
N LEU A 278 10.70 -9.29 -0.67
CA LEU A 278 9.27 -8.99 -0.50
C LEU A 278 8.60 -9.91 0.54
N ILE A 279 8.88 -11.21 0.48
CA ILE A 279 8.26 -12.18 1.37
C ILE A 279 8.92 -12.11 2.75
N ASN A 280 8.20 -11.49 3.68
CA ASN A 280 8.57 -11.47 5.08
C ASN A 280 7.67 -12.45 5.87
N PRO A 281 8.25 -13.45 6.58
CA PRO A 281 7.47 -14.40 7.37
C PRO A 281 6.79 -13.75 8.60
N ARG A 282 7.29 -12.59 9.08
CA ARG A 282 6.74 -11.86 10.22
C ARG A 282 5.74 -10.78 9.83
N THR A 283 5.86 -10.22 8.63
CA THR A 283 4.99 -9.13 8.15
C THR A 283 4.43 -9.48 6.77
N PRO A 284 3.34 -10.26 6.69
CA PRO A 284 2.69 -10.57 5.43
C PRO A 284 2.14 -9.29 4.75
N CYS A 285 1.94 -9.37 3.44
CA CYS A 285 1.29 -8.29 2.69
C CYS A 285 -0.20 -8.26 3.03
N ALA A 286 -0.83 -7.09 2.99
CA ALA A 286 -2.28 -6.97 3.15
C ALA A 286 -2.95 -7.04 1.78
N PHE A 287 -3.96 -7.88 1.61
CA PHE A 287 -4.76 -7.96 0.39
C PHE A 287 -6.16 -7.40 0.60
N ILE A 288 -6.57 -6.49 -0.28
CA ILE A 288 -7.91 -5.94 -0.30
C ILE A 288 -8.53 -6.22 -1.67
N GLN A 289 -9.57 -7.05 -1.67
CA GLN A 289 -10.40 -7.32 -2.85
C GLN A 289 -11.17 -6.05 -3.22
N ASN A 290 -11.08 -5.61 -4.49
CA ASN A 290 -11.96 -4.57 -4.99
C ASN A 290 -13.36 -5.17 -5.24
N PRO A 291 -14.44 -4.67 -4.62
CA PRO A 291 -15.79 -5.21 -4.83
C PRO A 291 -16.33 -5.01 -6.25
N PHE A 292 -15.72 -4.13 -7.04
CA PHE A 292 -16.09 -3.87 -8.42
C PHE A 292 -15.14 -4.52 -9.44
N GLY A 293 -14.08 -5.19 -8.96
CA GLY A 293 -13.14 -5.96 -9.77
C GLY A 293 -13.48 -7.44 -9.80
N ARG A 294 -12.70 -8.24 -10.53
CA ARG A 294 -12.85 -9.71 -10.51
C ARG A 294 -12.26 -10.28 -9.22
N SER A 295 -12.82 -11.40 -8.77
CA SER A 295 -12.31 -12.12 -7.60
C SER A 295 -10.90 -12.65 -7.88
N VAL A 296 -9.91 -12.17 -7.13
CA VAL A 296 -8.52 -12.55 -7.32
C VAL A 296 -8.31 -13.98 -6.78
N PRO A 297 -7.75 -14.91 -7.58
CA PRO A 297 -7.50 -16.28 -7.14
C PRO A 297 -6.55 -16.35 -5.94
N GLN A 298 -6.87 -17.21 -4.97
CA GLN A 298 -6.05 -17.41 -3.77
C GLN A 298 -4.61 -17.85 -4.11
N VAL A 299 -4.42 -18.55 -5.22
CA VAL A 299 -3.10 -18.94 -5.74
C VAL A 299 -2.21 -17.72 -5.98
N LEU A 300 -2.75 -16.62 -6.54
CA LEU A 300 -1.99 -15.38 -6.71
C LEU A 300 -1.66 -14.74 -5.35
N LEU A 301 -2.61 -14.73 -4.42
CA LEU A 301 -2.43 -14.13 -3.09
C LEU A 301 -1.34 -14.84 -2.28
N ASN A 302 -1.38 -16.18 -2.26
CA ASN A 302 -0.39 -17.00 -1.56
C ASN A 302 1.03 -16.74 -2.08
N THR A 303 1.17 -16.54 -3.39
CA THR A 303 2.45 -16.27 -4.05
C THR A 303 3.09 -14.95 -3.59
N PHE A 304 2.29 -13.94 -3.24
CA PHE A 304 2.77 -12.68 -2.67
C PHE A 304 2.73 -12.64 -1.14
N ASN A 305 2.45 -13.76 -0.47
CA ASN A 305 2.19 -13.82 0.98
C ASN A 305 1.18 -12.74 1.42
N ALA A 306 0.14 -12.57 0.61
CA ALA A 306 -0.88 -11.55 0.80
C ALA A 306 -2.09 -12.14 1.51
N VAL A 307 -2.45 -11.57 2.66
CA VAL A 307 -3.49 -12.07 3.56
C VAL A 307 -4.54 -11.01 3.80
N ASP A 308 -5.70 -11.41 4.31
CA ASP A 308 -6.72 -10.46 4.77
C ASP A 308 -6.14 -9.54 5.86
N PRO A 309 -6.38 -8.21 5.81
CA PRO A 309 -5.90 -7.27 6.81
C PRO A 309 -6.21 -7.67 8.26
N ARG A 310 -7.33 -8.35 8.51
CA ARG A 310 -7.75 -8.81 9.84
C ARG A 310 -6.89 -9.94 10.39
N SER A 311 -6.09 -10.58 9.54
CA SER A 311 -5.16 -11.65 9.90
C SER A 311 -3.72 -11.16 10.07
N LEU A 312 -3.46 -9.85 9.88
CA LEU A 312 -2.13 -9.30 10.07
C LEU A 312 -1.73 -9.37 11.55
N PRO A 313 -0.48 -9.73 11.87
CA PRO A 313 0.04 -9.58 13.23
C PRO A 313 -0.01 -8.11 13.63
N ALA A 314 -0.28 -7.85 14.92
CA ALA A 314 -0.36 -6.50 15.47
C ALA A 314 0.80 -5.63 14.96
N SER A 315 0.49 -4.49 14.35
CA SER A 315 1.53 -3.61 13.85
C SER A 315 2.21 -2.85 14.99
N GLU A 316 3.45 -2.43 14.73
CA GLU A 316 4.27 -1.67 15.66
C GLU A 316 3.69 -0.24 15.76
N TYR A 317 2.77 -0.10 16.70
CA TYR A 317 2.13 1.14 17.10
C TYR A 317 2.91 1.78 18.25
N GLN A 318 2.88 3.10 18.38
CA GLN A 318 3.21 3.69 19.68
C GLN A 318 2.21 3.16 20.72
N ILE A 319 2.61 3.04 21.99
CA ILE A 319 1.73 2.55 23.06
C ILE A 319 0.44 3.40 23.14
N THR A 320 0.52 4.66 22.72
CA THR A 320 -0.58 5.63 22.66
C THR A 320 -1.34 5.62 21.35
N ASP A 321 -0.92 4.91 20.32
CA ASP A 321 -1.71 4.78 19.09
C ASP A 321 -2.84 3.77 19.31
N TRP A 322 -4.01 4.07 18.75
CA TRP A 322 -5.18 3.20 18.81
C TRP A 322 -5.63 2.86 17.42
N VAL A 323 -5.72 1.56 17.10
CA VAL A 323 -6.25 1.07 15.83
C VAL A 323 -7.25 -0.05 16.09
N ASP A 324 -8.45 0.13 15.55
CA ASP A 324 -9.46 -0.92 15.51
C ASP A 324 -9.50 -1.53 14.11
N TRP A 325 -8.88 -2.70 13.97
CA TRP A 325 -8.84 -3.47 12.73
C TRP A 325 -10.20 -3.93 12.21
N THR A 326 -11.23 -3.93 13.07
CA THR A 326 -12.59 -4.29 12.65
C THR A 326 -13.24 -3.15 11.88
N THR A 327 -12.99 -1.92 12.33
CA THR A 327 -13.62 -0.70 11.80
C THR A 327 -12.71 0.07 10.84
N GLY A 328 -11.40 -0.18 10.93
CA GLY A 328 -10.38 0.61 10.24
C GLY A 328 -10.16 1.99 10.87
N ILE A 329 -10.79 2.30 12.01
CA ILE A 329 -10.58 3.57 12.70
C ILE A 329 -9.22 3.53 13.39
N SER A 330 -8.41 4.56 13.19
CA SER A 330 -7.16 4.73 13.92
C SER A 330 -6.86 6.17 14.30
N TYR A 331 -6.23 6.32 15.46
CA TYR A 331 -5.64 7.56 15.93
C TYR A 331 -4.18 7.32 16.26
N THR A 332 -3.33 8.26 15.87
CA THR A 332 -1.92 8.25 16.26
C THR A 332 -1.53 9.54 16.95
N GLY A 333 -0.60 9.42 17.90
CA GLY A 333 -0.13 10.54 18.71
C GLY A 333 -1.15 10.98 19.78
N LEU A 334 -1.87 10.06 20.44
CA LEU A 334 -2.75 10.42 21.56
C LEU A 334 -1.98 11.09 22.72
N ASP A 335 -0.70 10.79 22.88
CA ASP A 335 0.21 11.46 23.81
C ASP A 335 0.49 12.92 23.47
N GLN A 336 0.23 13.34 22.22
CA GLN A 336 0.48 14.70 21.73
C GLN A 336 -0.69 15.66 22.02
N ILE A 337 -1.77 15.18 22.63
CA ILE A 337 -2.96 15.97 22.97
C ILE A 337 -3.26 15.89 24.48
N PRO A 338 -3.87 16.94 25.06
CA PRO A 338 -4.24 16.93 26.48
C PRO A 338 -5.18 15.79 26.85
N GLN A 339 -4.97 15.17 28.01
CA GLN A 339 -5.77 14.03 28.49
C GLN A 339 -7.27 14.36 28.63
N GLU A 340 -7.61 15.63 28.82
CA GLU A 340 -8.99 16.13 28.88
C GLU A 340 -9.78 15.88 27.58
N LEU A 341 -9.10 15.73 26.45
CA LEU A 341 -9.72 15.40 25.16
C LEU A 341 -10.01 13.91 25.00
N TYR A 342 -9.38 13.05 25.80
CA TYR A 342 -9.49 11.59 25.66
C TYR A 342 -10.94 11.12 25.78
N PRO A 343 -11.76 11.56 26.76
CA PRO A 343 -13.17 11.15 26.84
C PRO A 343 -13.98 11.52 25.59
N LYS A 344 -13.68 12.67 24.97
CA LYS A 344 -14.35 13.13 23.75
C LYS A 344 -13.94 12.27 22.55
N ILE A 345 -12.67 11.90 22.46
CA ILE A 345 -12.14 10.95 21.46
C ILE A 345 -12.79 9.58 21.64
N PHE A 346 -12.71 9.01 22.84
CA PHE A 346 -13.27 7.69 23.12
C PHE A 346 -14.78 7.63 22.93
N GLU A 347 -15.53 8.67 23.25
CA GLU A 347 -16.96 8.71 22.95
C GLU A 347 -17.22 8.79 21.43
N THR A 348 -16.38 9.48 20.67
CA THR A 348 -16.46 9.52 19.20
C THR A 348 -16.16 8.16 18.60
N ILE A 349 -15.09 7.50 19.07
CA ILE A 349 -14.74 6.11 18.74
C ILE A 349 -15.90 5.18 19.02
N ARG A 350 -16.40 5.21 20.26
CA ARG A 350 -17.47 4.34 20.72
C ARG A 350 -18.73 4.51 19.86
N ARG A 351 -19.05 5.72 19.42
CA ARG A 351 -20.17 5.98 18.50
C ARG A 351 -19.90 5.41 17.11
N ALA A 352 -18.71 5.62 16.57
CA ALA A 352 -18.31 5.12 15.26
C ALA A 352 -18.30 3.58 15.23
N THR A 353 -17.57 2.93 16.14
CA THR A 353 -17.52 1.47 16.28
C THR A 353 -18.92 0.84 16.45
N ASN A 354 -19.80 1.44 17.26
CA ASN A 354 -21.16 0.93 17.42
C ASN A 354 -22.02 1.06 16.17
N ARG A 355 -21.87 2.14 15.39
CA ARG A 355 -22.58 2.32 14.13
C ARG A 355 -22.14 1.29 13.10
N GLU A 356 -20.84 1.03 13.00
CA GLU A 356 -20.29 0.05 12.06
C GLU A 356 -20.63 -1.38 12.43
N LYS A 357 -20.49 -1.74 13.72
CA LYS A 357 -20.90 -3.06 14.22
C LYS A 357 -22.36 -3.33 13.89
N ARG A 358 -23.22 -2.30 13.93
CA ARG A 358 -24.63 -2.41 13.51
C ARG A 358 -24.78 -2.63 12.01
N GLN A 359 -24.07 -1.89 11.16
CA GLN A 359 -24.09 -2.11 9.70
C GLN A 359 -23.62 -3.51 9.33
N LEU A 360 -22.51 -3.99 9.91
CA LEU A 360 -21.99 -5.34 9.68
C LEU A 360 -23.00 -6.41 10.11
N LEU A 361 -23.69 -6.22 11.24
CA LEU A 361 -24.75 -7.12 11.69
C LEU A 361 -25.97 -7.09 10.75
N GLU A 362 -26.34 -5.91 10.24
CA GLU A 362 -27.42 -5.76 9.28
C GLU A 362 -27.08 -6.44 7.93
N GLU A 363 -25.88 -6.24 7.41
CA GLU A 363 -25.38 -6.89 6.17
C GLU A 363 -25.28 -8.40 6.33
N LYS A 364 -24.72 -8.89 7.44
CA LYS A 364 -24.68 -10.33 7.75
C LYS A 364 -26.08 -10.92 7.84
N GLY A 365 -27.02 -10.18 8.45
CA GLY A 365 -28.43 -10.56 8.50
C GLY A 365 -29.09 -10.61 7.12
N LYS A 366 -28.82 -9.62 6.25
CA LYS A 366 -29.29 -9.61 4.86
C LYS A 366 -28.74 -10.80 4.08
N ARG A 367 -27.43 -11.07 4.18
CA ARG A 367 -26.78 -12.21 3.52
C ARG A 367 -27.38 -13.55 3.95
N LEU A 368 -27.55 -13.76 5.26
CA LEU A 368 -28.20 -14.96 5.81
C LEU A 368 -29.66 -15.10 5.33
N SER A 369 -30.39 -13.99 5.19
CA SER A 369 -31.77 -14.01 4.71
C SER A 369 -31.86 -14.41 3.24
N ILE A 370 -30.91 -13.94 2.40
CA ILE A 370 -30.78 -14.32 0.99
C ILE A 370 -30.40 -15.81 0.87
N GLU A 371 -29.39 -16.26 1.62
CA GLU A 371 -28.93 -17.66 1.61
C GLU A 371 -30.02 -18.64 2.06
N ARG A 372 -30.92 -18.21 2.96
CA ARG A 372 -32.02 -19.05 3.49
C ARG A 372 -33.37 -18.83 2.80
N GLY A 373 -33.45 -17.95 1.79
CA GLY A 373 -34.68 -17.67 1.04
C GLY A 373 -35.82 -17.10 1.89
N ILE A 374 -35.52 -16.47 3.03
CA ILE A 374 -36.51 -15.92 3.97
C ILE A 374 -36.51 -14.39 3.92
N PRO A 375 -37.68 -13.72 4.02
CA PRO A 375 -37.74 -12.26 4.07
C PRO A 375 -36.92 -11.72 5.24
N TYR A 376 -36.05 -10.73 4.96
CA TYR A 376 -35.27 -10.05 5.98
C TYR A 376 -36.20 -9.39 7.02
N ARG A 377 -36.25 -9.94 8.23
CA ARG A 377 -36.82 -9.29 9.41
C ARG A 377 -35.69 -8.72 10.24
N ASN A 378 -35.74 -7.41 10.51
CA ASN A 378 -34.81 -6.74 11.41
C ASN A 378 -34.78 -7.49 12.76
N LEU A 379 -33.67 -8.17 13.06
CA LEU A 379 -33.54 -9.07 14.22
C LEU A 379 -33.52 -8.33 15.56
N ILE A 380 -33.36 -7.00 15.56
CA ILE A 380 -33.31 -6.19 16.78
C ILE A 380 -34.63 -5.42 16.92
N LYS A 381 -35.68 -6.09 17.39
CA LYS A 381 -36.82 -5.40 18.04
C LYS A 381 -36.43 -5.13 19.49
N VAL A 382 -35.62 -4.09 19.70
CA VAL A 382 -35.33 -3.60 21.05
C VAL A 382 -36.27 -2.44 21.37
N GLY A 383 -37.02 -2.57 22.47
CA GLY A 383 -37.94 -1.55 22.92
C GLY A 383 -37.19 -0.29 23.34
N ARG A 384 -37.79 0.89 23.12
CA ARG A 384 -37.20 2.20 23.48
C ARG A 384 -36.65 2.27 24.92
N ASN A 385 -37.22 1.51 25.85
CA ASN A 385 -36.82 1.52 27.25
C ASN A 385 -35.89 0.36 27.65
N ASP A 386 -35.65 -0.62 26.77
CA ASP A 386 -34.82 -1.79 27.07
C ASP A 386 -33.34 -1.39 27.13
N PRO A 387 -32.49 -2.16 27.84
CA PRO A 387 -31.04 -1.96 27.80
C PRO A 387 -30.52 -1.94 26.37
N CYS A 388 -29.70 -0.94 26.01
CA CYS A 388 -29.19 -0.83 24.64
C CYS A 388 -28.33 -2.07 24.31
N PRO A 389 -28.56 -2.73 23.16
CA PRO A 389 -27.80 -3.91 22.74
C PRO A 389 -26.32 -3.63 22.44
N CYS A 390 -25.87 -2.37 22.51
CA CYS A 390 -24.45 -2.02 22.46
C CYS A 390 -23.69 -2.34 23.75
N GLY A 391 -24.36 -2.80 24.80
CA GLY A 391 -23.73 -3.19 26.07
C GLY A 391 -23.43 -2.02 27.02
N SER A 392 -23.95 -0.82 26.75
CA SER A 392 -23.70 0.38 27.57
C SER A 392 -24.43 0.42 28.91
N GLY A 393 -25.35 -0.50 29.17
CA GLY A 393 -26.26 -0.48 30.33
C GLY A 393 -27.33 0.63 30.30
N LYS A 394 -27.29 1.55 29.32
CA LYS A 394 -28.27 2.64 29.19
C LYS A 394 -29.52 2.17 28.43
N LYS A 395 -30.68 2.78 28.71
CA LYS A 395 -31.91 2.55 27.92
C LYS A 395 -31.71 2.89 26.45
N TYR A 396 -32.29 2.12 25.54
CA TYR A 396 -32.09 2.25 24.09
C TYR A 396 -32.35 3.68 23.59
N LYS A 397 -33.44 4.32 24.05
CA LYS A 397 -33.81 5.71 23.73
C LYS A 397 -32.84 6.79 24.21
N ARG A 398 -31.88 6.45 25.06
CA ARG A 398 -30.89 7.37 25.64
C ARG A 398 -29.46 6.99 25.22
N CYS A 399 -29.30 6.16 24.20
CA CYS A 399 -27.99 5.70 23.78
C CYS A 399 -27.86 5.52 22.27
N CYS A 400 -28.72 4.69 21.67
CA CYS A 400 -28.50 4.13 20.33
C CYS A 400 -29.70 4.33 19.39
N LEU A 401 -30.81 4.83 19.94
CA LEU A 401 -31.89 5.47 19.22
C LEU A 401 -31.56 6.97 19.15
#